data_AF-A0A7W0VEY5-F1
#
_entry.id   AF-A0A7W0VEY5-F1
#
_cell.length_a   1.000
_cell.length_b   1.000
_cell.length_c   1.000
_cell.angle_alpha   90.00
_cell.angle_beta   90.00
_cell.angle_gamma   90.00
#
_symmetry.space_group_name_H-M   'P 1'
#
loop_
_entity.id
_entity.type
_entity.pdbx_description
1 polymer ?
#
loop_
_entity_poly.entity_id
_entity_poly.type
_entity_poly.pdbx_seq_one_letter_code
_entity_poly.pdbx_strand_id
1 'polypeptide(L)'
;RCWLDGQSGGPQNPPASLTSEEGPVWTRAVGIDPVDCAAVAASLRAMGVSRMVVGHTVQPAITSACDGSVWRIDVGLSKHYGGPIEVLEVTPGAAPRVLRGTR
;
A
#
# COMPACT_ATOMS: atom_id res chain seq x y z
N ARG A 1 -20.81 1.85 3.36
CA ARG A 1 -20.78 3.22 3.92
C ARG A 1 -21.03 3.18 5.44
N CYS A 2 -22.11 2.54 5.92
CA CYS A 2 -22.49 2.61 7.34
C CYS A 2 -21.44 2.15 8.38
N TRP A 3 -20.57 1.18 8.09
CA TRP A 3 -19.55 0.77 9.06
C TRP A 3 -18.40 1.77 9.18
N LEU A 4 -17.89 2.31 8.08
CA LEU A 4 -16.82 3.32 8.08
C LEU A 4 -17.26 4.62 8.77
N ASP A 5 -18.55 4.96 8.67
CA ASP A 5 -19.15 6.11 9.34
C ASP A 5 -19.56 5.80 10.80
N GLY A 6 -19.31 4.58 11.30
CA GLY A 6 -19.61 4.14 12.68
C GLY A 6 -21.09 3.87 12.97
N GLN A 7 -21.96 3.87 11.95
CA GLN A 7 -23.42 3.83 12.07
C GLN A 7 -24.01 2.41 12.08
N SER A 8 -23.21 1.36 11.85
CA SER A 8 -23.70 -0.04 11.87
C SER A 8 -22.61 -1.02 12.29
N GLY A 9 -22.95 -2.00 13.15
CA GLY A 9 -22.05 -3.09 13.57
C GLY A 9 -20.99 -2.72 14.62
N GLY A 10 -20.71 -1.43 14.81
CA GLY A 10 -19.66 -0.94 15.70
C GLY A 10 -18.26 -1.47 15.33
N PRO A 11 -17.21 -1.11 16.09
CA PRO A 11 -15.86 -1.63 15.88
C PRO A 11 -15.78 -3.17 15.99
N GLN A 12 -16.76 -3.77 16.69
CA GLN A 12 -16.79 -5.20 17.02
C GLN A 12 -17.21 -6.08 15.85
N ASN A 13 -17.83 -5.50 14.81
CA ASN A 13 -18.36 -6.26 13.68
C ASN A 13 -17.98 -5.61 12.33
N PRO A 14 -16.68 -5.61 11.98
CA PRO A 14 -16.21 -5.10 10.70
C PRO A 14 -16.74 -5.94 9.52
N PRO A 15 -16.95 -5.31 8.35
CA PRO A 15 -17.15 -6.04 7.11
C PRO A 15 -16.03 -7.07 6.92
N ALA A 16 -16.39 -8.28 6.47
CA ALA A 16 -15.43 -9.36 6.25
C ALA A 16 -14.25 -8.96 5.33
N SER A 17 -14.47 -8.03 4.40
CA SER A 17 -13.41 -7.50 3.54
C SER A 17 -12.29 -6.78 4.30
N LEU A 18 -12.52 -6.29 5.52
CA LEU A 18 -11.49 -5.60 6.31
C LEU A 18 -10.73 -6.52 7.26
N THR A 19 -11.25 -7.72 7.51
CA THR A 19 -10.63 -8.73 8.40
C THR A 19 -10.11 -9.93 7.64
N SER A 20 -10.49 -10.11 6.38
CA SER A 20 -9.95 -11.14 5.51
C SER A 20 -8.47 -10.90 5.23
N GLU A 21 -7.68 -11.97 5.27
CA GLU A 21 -6.27 -11.98 4.83
C GLU A 21 -6.10 -11.50 3.38
N GLU A 22 -7.08 -11.77 2.52
CA GLU A 22 -7.09 -11.29 1.12
C GLU A 22 -7.78 -9.92 0.96
N GLY A 23 -8.18 -9.31 2.08
CA GLY A 23 -8.78 -7.99 2.11
C GLY A 23 -7.74 -6.88 1.89
N PRO A 24 -8.16 -5.67 1.47
CA PRO A 24 -7.27 -4.54 1.19
C PRO A 24 -6.38 -4.09 2.36
N VAL A 25 -6.70 -4.48 3.60
CA VAL A 25 -5.91 -4.12 4.79
C VAL A 25 -4.78 -5.12 5.06
N TRP A 26 -5.00 -6.40 4.76
CA TRP A 26 -4.13 -7.51 5.18
C TRP A 26 -3.40 -8.18 4.03
N THR A 27 -3.92 -8.08 2.80
CA THR A 27 -3.31 -8.77 1.66
C THR A 27 -1.88 -8.32 1.44
N ARG A 28 -1.03 -9.29 1.14
CA ARG A 28 0.39 -9.09 0.80
C ARG A 28 0.70 -9.35 -0.66
N ALA A 29 -0.34 -9.59 -1.47
CA ALA A 29 -0.22 -10.00 -2.88
C ALA A 29 0.61 -9.03 -3.75
N VAL A 30 0.64 -7.75 -3.41
CA VAL A 30 1.43 -6.72 -4.12
C VAL A 30 2.67 -6.26 -3.34
N GLY A 31 2.89 -6.81 -2.14
CA GLY A 31 4.04 -6.52 -1.28
C GLY A 31 5.17 -7.56 -1.40
N ILE A 32 4.84 -8.77 -1.87
CA ILE A 32 5.76 -9.91 -2.00
C ILE A 32 5.89 -10.27 -3.48
N ASP A 33 7.12 -10.53 -3.94
CA ASP A 33 7.37 -10.96 -5.31
C ASP A 33 7.15 -12.49 -5.46
N PRO A 34 6.68 -12.96 -6.64
CA PRO A 34 6.32 -12.17 -7.82
C PRO A 34 4.93 -11.51 -7.71
N VAL A 35 4.82 -10.26 -8.17
CA VAL A 35 3.55 -9.53 -8.25
C VAL A 35 2.80 -9.86 -9.55
N ASP A 36 1.49 -10.15 -9.45
CA ASP A 36 0.61 -10.26 -10.61
C ASP A 36 0.29 -8.86 -11.19
N CYS A 37 1.13 -8.40 -12.12
CA CYS A 37 0.98 -7.10 -12.75
C CYS A 37 -0.27 -6.98 -13.64
N ALA A 38 -0.83 -8.10 -14.13
CA ALA A 38 -2.06 -8.06 -14.92
C ALA A 38 -3.27 -7.75 -14.04
N ALA A 39 -3.34 -8.37 -12.85
CA ALA A 39 -4.36 -8.09 -11.85
C ALA A 39 -4.25 -6.64 -11.31
N VAL A 40 -3.03 -6.15 -11.06
CA VAL A 40 -2.80 -4.75 -10.69
C VAL A 40 -3.33 -3.81 -11.77
N ALA A 41 -2.96 -4.04 -13.04
CA ALA A 41 -3.39 -3.19 -14.14
C ALA A 41 -4.92 -3.19 -14.30
N ALA A 42 -5.57 -4.35 -14.13
CA ALA A 42 -7.03 -4.44 -14.14
C ALA A 42 -7.67 -3.62 -13.02
N SER A 43 -7.09 -3.68 -11.81
CA SER A 43 -7.58 -2.96 -10.63
C SER A 43 -7.45 -1.44 -10.79
N LEU A 44 -6.29 -0.97 -11.27
CA LEU A 44 -6.05 0.45 -11.56
C LEU A 44 -7.02 0.99 -12.62
N ARG A 45 -7.26 0.23 -13.70
CA ARG A 45 -8.25 0.59 -14.73
C ARG A 45 -9.65 0.68 -14.16
N ALA A 46 -10.07 -0.28 -13.34
CA ALA A 46 -11.40 -0.30 -12.74
C ALA A 46 -11.64 0.92 -11.82
N MET A 47 -10.59 1.41 -11.15
CA MET A 47 -10.65 2.58 -10.28
C MET A 47 -10.40 3.92 -11.00
N GLY A 48 -9.95 3.90 -12.26
CA GLY A 48 -9.60 5.12 -13.01
C GLY A 48 -8.38 5.86 -12.45
N VAL A 49 -7.44 5.15 -11.84
CA VAL A 49 -6.23 5.72 -11.22
C VAL A 49 -4.96 5.14 -11.84
N SER A 50 -3.84 5.86 -11.73
CA SER A 50 -2.58 5.46 -12.38
C SER A 50 -1.65 4.59 -11.54
N ARG A 51 -1.78 4.61 -10.21
CA ARG A 51 -0.81 3.98 -9.30
C ARG A 51 -1.46 3.44 -8.04
N MET A 52 -0.85 2.42 -7.46
CA MET A 52 -1.16 1.86 -6.15
C MET A 52 0.04 2.11 -5.22
N VAL A 53 -0.21 2.66 -4.03
CA VAL A 53 0.80 2.87 -2.98
C VAL A 53 0.41 2.04 -1.77
N VAL A 54 1.28 1.12 -1.34
CA VAL A 54 0.97 0.11 -0.32
C VAL A 54 2.01 0.08 0.78
N GLY A 55 1.55 -0.23 1.99
CA GLY A 55 2.40 -0.55 3.14
C GLY A 55 2.25 -2.01 3.56
N HIS A 56 2.22 -2.27 4.87
CA HIS A 56 1.94 -3.55 5.53
C HIS A 56 3.00 -4.65 5.35
N THR A 57 3.57 -4.79 4.15
CA THR A 57 4.68 -5.70 3.88
C THR A 57 5.99 -4.94 3.90
N VAL A 58 6.74 -5.09 4.99
CA VAL A 58 8.03 -4.41 5.22
C VAL A 58 9.02 -4.67 4.07
N GLN A 59 9.62 -3.59 3.59
CA GLN A 59 10.67 -3.56 2.59
C GLN A 59 11.97 -3.02 3.21
N PRO A 60 13.17 -3.41 2.72
CA PRO A 60 14.43 -2.81 3.16
C PRO A 60 14.59 -1.30 2.81
N ALA A 61 13.91 -0.86 1.75
CA ALA A 61 13.80 0.52 1.26
C ALA A 61 12.50 0.63 0.44
N ILE A 62 12.07 1.84 0.08
CA ILE A 62 10.93 2.03 -0.81
C ILE A 62 11.26 1.39 -2.17
N THR A 63 10.44 0.45 -2.59
CA THR A 63 10.57 -0.25 -3.88
C THR A 63 9.35 -0.01 -4.75
N SER A 64 9.50 -0.27 -6.04
CA SER A 64 8.38 -0.29 -6.99
C SER A 64 8.26 -1.65 -7.66
N ALA A 65 7.09 -1.92 -8.23
CA ALA A 65 6.80 -3.08 -9.06
C ALA A 65 5.89 -2.66 -10.23
N CYS A 66 5.77 -3.55 -11.24
CA CYS A 66 4.92 -3.35 -12.40
C CYS A 66 5.18 -2.00 -13.11
N ASP A 67 6.44 -1.75 -13.46
CA ASP A 67 6.89 -0.53 -14.15
C ASP A 67 6.49 0.77 -13.42
N GLY A 68 6.52 0.72 -12.08
CA GLY A 68 6.21 1.86 -11.22
C GLY A 68 4.70 2.08 -10.99
N SER A 69 3.83 1.19 -11.47
CA SER A 69 2.40 1.28 -11.15
C SER A 69 2.10 0.87 -9.69
N VAL A 70 3.01 0.15 -9.02
CA VAL A 70 2.95 -0.18 -7.58
C VAL A 70 4.15 0.42 -6.86
N TRP A 71 3.91 1.05 -5.71
CA TRP A 71 4.93 1.55 -4.79
C TRP A 71 4.75 0.94 -3.40
N ARG A 72 5.78 0.25 -2.90
CA ARG A 72 5.81 -0.40 -1.60
C ARG A 72 6.59 0.50 -0.62
N ILE A 73 5.87 1.17 0.27
CA ILE A 73 6.40 2.29 1.09
C ILE A 73 6.63 1.95 2.56
N ASP A 74 6.21 0.78 3.02
CA ASP A 74 6.50 0.34 4.39
C ASP A 74 7.96 -0.10 4.47
N VAL A 75 8.82 0.79 4.93
CA VAL A 75 10.25 0.53 5.12
C VAL A 75 10.58 0.03 6.52
N GLY A 76 9.59 -0.35 7.33
CA GLY A 76 9.81 -0.74 8.72
C GLY A 76 10.26 0.43 9.59
N LEU A 77 9.67 1.62 9.42
CA LEU A 77 10.05 2.84 10.15
C LEU A 77 9.90 2.71 11.69
N SER A 78 9.03 1.81 12.16
CA SER A 78 8.79 1.64 13.59
C SER A 78 10.07 1.25 14.34
N LYS A 79 10.14 1.60 15.63
CA LYS A 79 11.28 1.25 16.50
C LYS A 79 11.57 -0.26 16.53
N HIS A 80 10.54 -1.09 16.36
CA HIS A 80 10.68 -2.54 16.36
C HIS A 80 11.48 -3.05 15.16
N TYR A 81 11.25 -2.49 13.98
CA TYR A 81 11.94 -2.90 12.75
C TYR A 81 13.24 -2.11 12.51
N GLY A 82 13.29 -0.85 12.92
CA GLY A 82 14.50 -0.02 12.82
C GLY A 82 14.90 0.36 11.38
N GLY A 83 14.00 0.23 10.42
CA GLY A 83 14.24 0.54 9.01
C GLY A 83 14.46 2.03 8.74
N PRO A 84 14.90 2.41 7.53
CA PRO A 84 15.37 3.77 7.22
C PRO A 84 14.24 4.81 7.27
N ILE A 85 14.62 6.11 7.28
CA ILE A 85 13.67 7.20 7.02
C ILE A 85 13.64 7.43 5.51
N GLU A 86 12.55 7.02 4.85
CA GLU A 86 12.31 7.30 3.44
C GLU A 86 10.88 7.80 3.22
N VAL A 87 10.72 8.67 2.21
CA VAL A 87 9.43 9.27 1.83
C VAL A 87 9.24 9.13 0.33
N LEU A 88 8.06 8.68 -0.08
CA LEU A 88 7.65 8.74 -1.47
C LEU A 88 7.00 10.11 -1.76
N GLU A 89 7.67 10.94 -2.54
CA GLU A 89 7.13 12.19 -3.06
C GLU A 89 6.38 11.94 -4.37
N VAL A 90 5.12 12.39 -4.43
CA VAL A 90 4.29 12.35 -5.63
C VAL A 90 3.82 13.77 -5.95
N THR A 91 4.33 14.33 -7.03
CA THR A 91 4.00 15.68 -7.49
C THR A 91 3.31 15.62 -8.85
N PRO A 92 2.24 16.41 -9.10
CA PRO A 92 1.61 16.50 -10.41
C PRO A 92 2.64 16.82 -11.51
N GLY A 93 2.61 16.06 -12.61
CA GLY A 93 3.50 16.26 -13.76
C GLY A 93 4.93 15.73 -13.60
N ALA A 94 5.29 15.15 -12.45
CA ALA A 94 6.60 14.55 -12.21
C ALA A 94 6.52 13.04 -11.99
N ALA A 95 7.62 12.33 -12.27
CA ALA A 95 7.78 10.95 -11.82
C ALA A 95 7.91 10.90 -10.28
N PRO A 96 7.40 9.86 -9.61
CA PRO A 96 7.57 9.71 -8.17
C PRO A 96 9.05 9.65 -7.77
N ARG A 97 9.39 10.23 -6.62
CA ARG A 97 10.76 10.31 -6.10
C ARG A 97 10.84 9.76 -4.69
N VAL A 98 11.90 9.02 -4.40
CA VAL A 98 12.22 8.59 -3.03
C VAL A 98 13.17 9.60 -2.40
N LEU A 99 12.72 10.26 -1.34
CA LEU A 99 13.51 11.14 -0.51
C LEU A 99 14.04 10.34 0.69
N ARG A 100 15.28 10.60 1.12
CA ARG A 100 15.93 9.92 2.24
C ARG A 100 16.22 10.89 3.37
N GLY A 101 15.87 10.51 4.59
CA GLY A 101 16.14 11.27 5.81
C GLY A 101 17.24 10.63 6.65
N THR A 102 17.77 11.40 7.59
CA THR A 102 18.70 10.93 8.62
C THR A 102 17.98 10.84 9.97
N ARG A 103 18.36 9.85 10.77
CA ARG A 103 17.86 9.70 12.15
C ARG A 103 18.60 10.60 13.12
#